data_AF-A0A0E3UP25-F1
#
_entry.id   AF-A0A0E3UP25-F1
#
_cell.length_a   1.000
_cell.length_b   1.000
_cell.length_c   1.000
_cell.angle_alpha   90.00
_cell.angle_beta   90.00
_cell.angle_gamma   90.00
#
_symmetry.space_group_name_H-M   'P 1'
#
loop_
_entity.id
_entity.type
_entity.pdbx_description
1 polymer ?
#
loop_
_entity_poly.entity_id
_entity_poly.type
_entity_poly.pdbx_seq_one_letter_code
_entity_poly.pdbx_strand_id
1 'polypeptide(L)'
;MPRTALARLLLLSLGLLPAAAQAQDATGDGTLPDLSALLECRLGYEDFMAYAPVLRDPLKAVALGWRPQPQVNPFMVEYRLNTPVAVFGRQSDHIAFAGDGVVAVLDLADPRVLARELQLETGVDTPQKAIFGREARAEEIAGPDGSSGWIETAVINVSNVDSHPGKTLAGCSYSLDPPEPEEEEAPPPTVAAPSPAGAQPR
;
A
#
# COMPACT_ATOMS: atom_id res chain seq x y z
N MET A 1 -6.74 62.41 64.21
CA MET A 1 -7.91 62.85 63.41
C MET A 1 -7.38 63.36 62.07
N PRO A 2 -8.04 63.18 60.90
CA PRO A 2 -8.69 62.03 60.23
C PRO A 2 -7.77 61.43 59.11
N ARG A 3 -7.83 60.15 58.67
CA ARG A 3 -8.80 59.42 57.81
C ARG A 3 -9.08 60.03 56.42
N THR A 4 -8.56 59.38 55.36
CA THR A 4 -9.21 59.09 54.04
C THR A 4 -8.23 58.21 53.22
N ALA A 5 -8.48 56.92 53.03
CA ALA A 5 -9.37 56.26 52.04
C ALA A 5 -8.79 56.33 50.61
N LEU A 6 -8.19 55.25 50.10
CA LEU A 6 -8.80 54.16 49.30
C LEU A 6 -8.95 54.51 47.82
N ALA A 7 -8.15 53.86 46.96
CA ALA A 7 -8.59 53.25 45.70
C ALA A 7 -7.40 52.56 45.03
N ARG A 8 -7.21 51.27 45.30
CA ARG A 8 -6.46 50.37 44.41
C ARG A 8 -7.37 50.11 43.21
N LEU A 9 -7.04 50.68 42.04
CA LEU A 9 -7.59 50.21 40.78
C LEU A 9 -6.77 48.99 40.33
N LEU A 10 -7.44 47.84 40.33
CA LEU A 10 -7.00 46.60 39.68
C LEU A 10 -7.81 46.46 38.38
N LEU A 11 -7.21 45.79 37.38
CA LEU A 11 -7.85 45.13 36.21
C LEU A 11 -8.18 46.06 35.02
N LEU A 12 -8.03 45.69 33.73
CA LEU A 12 -7.75 44.42 33.06
C LEU A 12 -6.82 44.68 31.86
N SER A 13 -5.74 43.91 31.72
CA SER A 13 -5.03 43.74 30.46
C SER A 13 -5.81 42.77 29.56
N LEU A 14 -6.52 43.30 28.56
CA LEU A 14 -7.08 42.50 27.46
C LEU A 14 -5.91 41.94 26.63
N GLY A 15 -5.57 40.67 26.86
CA GLY A 15 -4.74 39.92 25.92
C GLY A 15 -5.56 39.62 24.67
N LEU A 16 -5.25 40.28 23.56
CA LEU A 16 -5.64 39.79 22.24
C LEU A 16 -4.78 38.56 21.95
N LEU A 17 -5.34 37.36 22.14
CA LEU A 17 -4.80 36.17 21.49
C LEU A 17 -5.22 36.24 20.01
N PRO A 18 -4.29 36.21 19.04
CA PRO A 18 -4.66 35.88 17.68
C PRO A 18 -5.12 34.42 17.68
N ALA A 19 -6.39 34.19 17.33
CA ALA A 19 -6.85 32.87 16.95
C ALA A 19 -6.06 32.47 15.69
N ALA A 20 -5.05 31.62 15.87
CA ALA A 20 -4.46 30.89 14.76
C ALA A 20 -5.55 29.94 14.25
N ALA A 21 -6.31 30.40 13.26
CA ALA A 21 -7.09 29.52 12.41
C ALA A 21 -6.08 28.59 11.74
N GLN A 22 -5.98 27.36 12.24
CA GLN A 22 -5.34 26.29 11.48
C GLN A 22 -6.30 25.96 10.33
N ALA A 23 -6.19 26.74 9.25
CA ALA A 23 -6.47 26.21 7.94
C ALA A 23 -5.42 25.10 7.75
N GLN A 24 -5.84 23.84 7.90
CA GLN A 24 -5.11 22.73 7.33
C GLN A 24 -5.27 22.87 5.82
N ASP A 25 -4.45 23.72 5.23
CA ASP A 25 -4.14 23.68 3.82
C ASP A 25 -3.52 22.31 3.57
N ALA A 26 -4.31 21.41 2.98
CA ALA A 26 -3.82 20.22 2.31
C ALA A 26 -3.01 20.65 1.08
N THR A 27 -1.84 21.22 1.33
CA THR A 27 -0.80 21.38 0.31
C THR A 27 0.18 20.24 0.52
N GLY A 28 -0.16 19.08 -0.04
CA GLY A 28 0.87 18.13 -0.42
C GLY A 28 1.78 18.85 -1.41
N ASP A 29 3.03 19.06 -1.02
CA ASP A 29 4.06 19.53 -1.94
C ASP A 29 3.98 18.61 -3.17
N GLY A 30 3.86 19.14 -4.39
CA GLY A 30 3.48 18.41 -5.60
C GLY A 30 4.51 17.36 -6.10
N THR A 31 5.26 16.77 -5.19
CA THR A 31 6.28 15.75 -5.35
C THR A 31 5.68 14.39 -4.99
N LEU A 32 5.87 13.40 -5.86
CA LEU A 32 5.43 12.03 -5.57
C LEU A 32 6.24 11.40 -4.43
N PRO A 33 5.67 10.43 -3.69
CA PRO A 33 6.40 9.67 -2.67
C PRO A 33 7.67 9.01 -3.23
N ASP A 34 8.67 8.71 -2.40
CA ASP A 34 9.91 8.08 -2.87
C ASP A 34 9.64 6.71 -3.52
N LEU A 35 9.90 6.62 -4.82
CA LEU A 35 9.70 5.40 -5.59
C LEU A 35 10.56 4.22 -5.09
N SER A 36 11.77 4.46 -4.62
CA SER A 36 12.63 3.40 -4.06
C SER A 36 12.04 2.86 -2.76
N ALA A 37 11.46 3.73 -1.94
CA ALA A 37 10.77 3.34 -0.72
C ALA A 37 9.49 2.53 -1.03
N LEU A 38 8.75 2.91 -2.07
CA LEU A 38 7.59 2.16 -2.55
C LEU A 38 7.98 0.77 -3.09
N LEU A 39 9.04 0.69 -3.89
CA LEU A 39 9.54 -0.58 -4.42
C LEU A 39 10.02 -1.55 -3.31
N GLU A 40 10.48 -1.02 -2.18
CA GLU A 40 11.00 -1.81 -1.06
C GLU A 40 10.00 -1.99 0.10
N CYS A 41 8.70 -1.79 -0.15
CA CYS A 41 7.63 -1.92 0.86
C CYS A 41 7.80 -1.05 2.11
N ARG A 42 8.49 0.10 1.99
CA ARG A 42 8.69 1.04 3.11
C ARG A 42 7.59 2.10 3.24
N LEU A 43 6.67 2.14 2.29
CA LEU A 43 5.55 3.08 2.22
C LEU A 43 4.21 2.34 2.34
N GLY A 44 3.10 3.08 2.37
CA GLY A 44 1.74 2.53 2.50
C GLY A 44 0.91 2.52 1.21
N TYR A 45 -0.33 2.06 1.35
CA TYR A 45 -1.31 2.01 0.26
C TYR A 45 -1.65 3.40 -0.26
N GLU A 46 -1.77 4.40 0.60
CA GLU A 46 -2.01 5.79 0.18
C GLU A 46 -0.87 6.32 -0.71
N ASP A 47 0.39 6.06 -0.31
CA ASP A 47 1.57 6.44 -1.09
C ASP A 47 1.59 5.75 -2.46
N PHE A 48 1.19 4.48 -2.54
CA PHE A 48 1.01 3.78 -3.81
C PHE A 48 -0.06 4.47 -4.66
N MET A 49 -1.20 4.80 -4.06
CA MET A 49 -2.32 5.46 -4.75
C MET A 49 -1.98 6.87 -5.24
N ALA A 50 -0.99 7.55 -4.64
CA ALA A 50 -0.47 8.81 -5.15
C ALA A 50 0.07 8.71 -6.59
N TYR A 51 0.46 7.50 -7.04
CA TYR A 51 0.91 7.23 -8.41
C TYR A 51 -0.22 6.98 -9.41
N ALA A 52 -1.48 6.87 -8.99
CA ALA A 52 -2.62 6.63 -9.89
C ALA A 52 -2.75 7.63 -11.07
N PRO A 53 -2.38 8.92 -10.95
CA PRO A 53 -2.36 9.83 -12.11
C PRO A 53 -1.33 9.43 -13.18
N VAL A 54 -0.17 8.88 -12.79
CA VAL A 54 0.87 8.42 -13.70
C VAL A 54 0.36 7.25 -14.56
N LEU A 55 -0.44 6.36 -13.96
CA LEU A 55 -1.04 5.21 -14.65
C LEU A 55 -2.10 5.60 -15.67
N ARG A 56 -2.79 6.73 -15.45
CA ARG A 56 -3.89 7.19 -16.29
C ARG A 56 -3.45 8.14 -17.40
N ASP A 57 -2.35 8.87 -17.20
CA ASP A 57 -1.85 9.87 -18.13
C ASP A 57 -0.33 9.75 -18.30
N PRO A 58 0.14 9.22 -19.44
CA PRO A 58 1.57 9.11 -19.74
C PRO A 58 2.33 10.45 -19.68
N LEU A 59 1.67 11.59 -19.89
CA LEU A 59 2.31 12.90 -19.79
C LEU A 59 2.73 13.24 -18.34
N LYS A 60 2.01 12.70 -17.34
CA LYS A 60 2.42 12.80 -15.93
C LYS A 60 3.70 12.03 -15.67
N ALA A 61 3.86 10.85 -16.25
CA ALA A 61 5.12 10.11 -16.20
C ALA A 61 6.25 10.89 -16.87
N VAL A 62 6.01 11.47 -18.05
CA VAL A 62 7.01 12.27 -18.76
C VAL A 62 7.46 13.50 -17.95
N ALA A 63 6.55 14.15 -17.23
CA ALA A 63 6.88 15.26 -16.33
C ALA A 63 7.83 14.87 -15.18
N LEU A 64 7.85 13.59 -14.80
CA LEU A 64 8.78 13.02 -13.81
C LEU A 64 10.13 12.61 -14.44
N GLY A 65 10.31 12.82 -15.74
CA GLY A 65 11.46 12.32 -16.49
C GLY A 65 11.38 10.81 -16.74
N TRP A 66 10.17 10.24 -16.78
CA TRP A 66 9.99 8.83 -17.12
C TRP A 66 9.59 8.69 -18.59
N ARG A 67 10.09 7.64 -19.24
CA ARG A 67 9.82 7.34 -20.65
C ARG A 67 8.91 6.12 -20.72
N PRO A 68 7.64 6.26 -21.13
CA PRO A 68 6.76 5.12 -21.33
C PRO A 68 7.38 4.09 -22.27
N GLN A 69 7.25 2.80 -21.95
CA GLN A 69 7.72 1.72 -22.80
C GLN A 69 6.58 1.14 -23.64
N PRO A 70 6.90 0.51 -24.79
CA PRO A 70 5.91 -0.28 -25.52
C PRO A 70 5.31 -1.36 -24.62
N GLN A 71 3.98 -1.46 -24.57
CA GLN A 71 3.31 -2.47 -23.78
C GLN A 71 3.48 -3.84 -24.45
N VAL A 72 4.41 -4.64 -23.93
CA VAL A 72 4.63 -6.04 -24.34
C VAL A 72 3.88 -7.03 -23.45
N ASN A 73 3.57 -6.63 -22.21
CA ASN A 73 2.74 -7.39 -21.28
C ASN A 73 1.47 -6.57 -20.98
N PRO A 74 0.26 -7.05 -21.31
CA PRO A 74 -0.98 -6.30 -21.11
C PRO A 74 -1.33 -6.06 -19.63
N PHE A 75 -0.68 -6.76 -18.71
CA PHE A 75 -0.86 -6.59 -17.27
C PHE A 75 0.14 -5.61 -16.65
N MET A 76 1.00 -5.00 -17.47
CA MET A 76 2.03 -4.07 -17.02
C MET A 76 1.96 -2.73 -17.74
N VAL A 77 2.25 -1.67 -16.99
CA VAL A 77 2.54 -0.34 -17.53
C VAL A 77 3.98 0.00 -17.15
N GLU A 78 4.82 0.13 -18.17
CA GLU A 78 6.27 0.13 -18.02
C GLU A 78 6.90 1.49 -18.34
N TYR A 79 7.95 1.83 -17.59
CA TYR A 79 8.66 3.09 -17.73
C TYR A 79 10.16 2.93 -17.60
N ARG A 80 10.92 3.65 -18.44
CA ARG A 80 12.35 3.88 -18.22
C ARG A 80 12.57 5.21 -17.53
N LEU A 81 13.30 5.20 -16.43
CA LEU A 81 13.59 6.35 -15.59
C LEU A 81 14.84 7.07 -16.11
N ASN A 82 14.86 8.41 -16.07
CA ASN A 82 16.08 9.17 -16.35
C ASN A 82 17.10 9.06 -15.20
N THR A 83 16.60 8.92 -13.96
CA THR A 83 17.41 8.69 -12.77
C THR A 83 17.07 7.29 -12.25
N PRO A 84 18.05 6.35 -12.24
CA PRO A 84 17.83 5.02 -11.70
C PRO A 84 17.43 5.06 -10.22
N VAL A 85 16.61 4.09 -9.82
CA VAL A 85 16.24 3.84 -8.42
C VAL A 85 17.09 2.72 -7.83
N ALA A 86 17.24 2.76 -6.51
CA ALA A 86 17.83 1.67 -5.74
C ALA A 86 16.70 0.76 -5.23
N VAL A 87 16.79 -0.54 -5.51
CA VAL A 87 15.81 -1.55 -5.10
C VAL A 87 16.53 -2.81 -4.66
N PHE A 88 16.38 -3.17 -3.39
CA PHE A 88 17.00 -4.31 -2.72
C PHE A 88 18.51 -4.41 -3.00
N GLY A 89 19.20 -3.27 -2.85
CA GLY A 89 20.65 -3.15 -3.08
C GLY A 89 21.08 -3.18 -4.55
N ARG A 90 20.14 -3.12 -5.50
CA ARG A 90 20.40 -3.12 -6.95
C ARG A 90 19.92 -1.81 -7.56
N GLN A 91 20.52 -1.42 -8.69
CA GLN A 91 20.07 -0.27 -9.46
C GLN A 91 19.16 -0.73 -10.58
N SER A 92 18.08 0.01 -10.83
CA SER A 92 17.28 -0.15 -12.04
C SER A 92 16.77 1.19 -12.52
N ASP A 93 16.80 1.37 -13.84
CA ASP A 93 16.11 2.46 -14.51
C ASP A 93 14.84 1.97 -15.20
N HIS A 94 14.37 0.76 -14.90
CA HIS A 94 13.21 0.15 -15.54
C HIS A 94 12.22 -0.33 -14.48
N ILE A 95 11.01 0.22 -14.49
CA ILE A 95 9.94 -0.17 -13.58
C ILE A 95 8.70 -0.58 -14.36
N ALA A 96 7.86 -1.37 -13.70
CA ALA A 96 6.52 -1.71 -14.14
C ALA A 96 5.54 -1.55 -12.99
N PHE A 97 4.39 -0.94 -13.25
CA PHE A 97 3.22 -1.10 -12.40
C PHE A 97 2.44 -2.33 -12.87
N ALA A 98 2.08 -3.20 -11.94
CA ALA A 98 1.40 -4.46 -12.21
C ALA A 98 0.32 -4.69 -11.15
N GLY A 99 -0.96 -4.51 -11.52
CA GLY A 99 -2.07 -4.61 -10.59
C GLY A 99 -1.99 -3.58 -9.46
N ASP A 100 -1.91 -4.09 -8.24
CA ASP A 100 -1.80 -3.37 -6.96
C ASP A 100 -0.34 -3.16 -6.52
N GLY A 101 0.61 -3.41 -7.40
CA GLY A 101 2.03 -3.31 -7.10
C GLY A 101 2.85 -2.53 -8.09
N VAL A 102 4.06 -2.23 -7.66
CA VAL A 102 5.13 -1.66 -8.47
C VAL A 102 6.38 -2.51 -8.32
N VAL A 103 7.05 -2.79 -9.43
CA VAL A 103 8.25 -3.60 -9.49
C VAL A 103 9.34 -2.93 -10.30
N ALA A 104 10.58 -3.13 -9.89
CA ALA A 104 11.74 -2.88 -10.72
C ALA A 104 11.99 -4.11 -11.59
N VAL A 105 12.26 -3.86 -12.87
CA VAL A 105 12.78 -4.86 -13.80
C VAL A 105 14.30 -4.83 -13.66
N LEU A 106 14.84 -5.84 -12.99
CA LEU A 106 16.26 -5.94 -12.64
C LEU A 106 17.03 -6.73 -13.71
N ASP A 107 18.26 -6.30 -13.97
CA ASP A 107 19.27 -7.04 -14.74
C ASP A 107 19.86 -8.19 -13.90
N LEU A 108 18.97 -9.08 -13.45
CA LEU A 108 19.27 -10.26 -12.66
C LEU A 108 18.58 -11.46 -13.31
N ALA A 109 19.37 -12.43 -13.77
CA ALA A 109 18.86 -13.55 -14.54
C ALA A 109 18.07 -14.57 -13.69
N ASP A 110 18.50 -14.85 -12.46
CA ASP A 110 17.85 -15.82 -11.58
C ASP A 110 17.19 -15.11 -10.37
N PRO A 111 15.85 -15.04 -10.31
CA PRO A 111 15.14 -14.41 -9.20
C PRO A 111 15.43 -15.08 -7.85
N ARG A 112 15.83 -16.36 -7.84
CA ARG A 112 16.13 -17.11 -6.61
C ARG A 112 17.30 -16.54 -5.83
N VAL A 113 18.23 -15.86 -6.51
CA VAL A 113 19.35 -15.17 -5.86
C VAL A 113 18.80 -14.12 -4.89
N LEU A 114 17.94 -13.24 -5.40
CA LEU A 114 17.36 -12.16 -4.61
C LEU A 114 16.36 -12.71 -3.57
N ALA A 115 15.57 -13.71 -3.93
CA ALA A 115 14.63 -14.32 -2.98
C ALA A 115 15.34 -14.91 -1.75
N ARG A 116 16.51 -15.55 -1.92
CA ARG A 116 17.33 -16.04 -0.80
C ARG A 116 17.92 -14.90 0.03
N GLU A 117 18.44 -13.85 -0.62
CA GLU A 117 18.97 -12.67 0.06
C GLU A 117 17.91 -12.01 0.96
N LEU A 118 16.68 -11.93 0.46
CA LEU A 118 15.54 -11.32 1.16
C LEU A 118 14.80 -12.29 2.09
N GLN A 119 15.15 -13.58 2.08
CA GLN A 119 14.49 -14.64 2.85
C GLN A 119 12.98 -14.72 2.55
N LEU A 120 12.63 -14.73 1.26
CA LEU A 120 11.25 -14.81 0.80
C LEU A 120 10.75 -16.26 0.80
N GLU A 121 9.43 -16.40 0.97
CA GLU A 121 8.74 -17.67 0.89
C GLU A 121 8.50 -18.06 -0.57
N THR A 122 8.49 -19.36 -0.83
CA THR A 122 8.24 -19.90 -2.17
C THR A 122 6.75 -19.99 -2.44
N GLY A 123 6.27 -19.23 -3.42
CA GLY A 123 4.95 -19.45 -4.02
C GLY A 123 5.02 -20.45 -5.16
N VAL A 124 5.90 -20.22 -6.13
CA VAL A 124 6.14 -21.11 -7.28
C VAL A 124 7.64 -21.21 -7.52
N ASP A 125 8.17 -22.42 -7.64
CA ASP A 125 9.58 -22.65 -7.99
C ASP A 125 9.70 -23.79 -8.99
N THR A 126 9.81 -23.43 -10.28
CA THR A 126 10.06 -24.33 -11.39
C THR A 126 11.19 -23.78 -12.26
N PRO A 127 11.87 -24.58 -13.10
CA PRO A 127 12.95 -24.07 -13.95
C PRO A 127 12.52 -22.89 -14.85
N GLN A 128 11.26 -22.83 -15.27
CA GLN A 128 10.72 -21.80 -16.14
C GLN A 128 10.08 -20.63 -15.38
N LYS A 129 9.37 -20.90 -14.27
CA LYS A 129 8.62 -19.89 -13.53
C LYS A 129 9.02 -19.90 -12.05
N ALA A 130 9.32 -18.72 -11.53
CA ALA A 130 9.63 -18.51 -10.13
C ALA A 130 8.85 -17.31 -9.57
N ILE A 131 8.22 -17.49 -8.42
CA ILE A 131 7.46 -16.49 -7.68
C ILE A 131 7.76 -16.68 -6.20
N PHE A 132 8.25 -15.63 -5.57
CA PHE A 132 8.56 -15.57 -4.15
C PHE A 132 7.90 -14.35 -3.54
N GLY A 133 7.44 -14.49 -2.30
CA GLY A 133 6.75 -13.43 -1.60
C GLY A 133 7.02 -13.48 -0.11
N ARG A 134 6.85 -12.35 0.57
CA ARG A 134 6.74 -12.29 2.03
C ARG A 134 5.99 -11.04 2.44
N GLU A 135 5.07 -11.17 3.36
CA GLU A 135 4.45 -10.02 4.01
C GLU A 135 5.52 -9.20 4.74
N ALA A 136 5.66 -7.94 4.34
CA ALA A 136 6.56 -7.00 5.01
C ALA A 136 5.86 -6.31 6.19
N ARG A 137 4.55 -6.07 6.04
CA ARG A 137 3.71 -5.36 7.00
C ARG A 137 2.24 -5.71 6.76
N ALA A 138 1.51 -5.89 7.85
CA ALA A 138 0.05 -5.91 7.89
C ALA A 138 -0.39 -5.16 9.15
N GLU A 139 -1.11 -4.06 8.99
CA GLU A 139 -1.46 -3.15 10.07
C GLU A 139 -2.92 -2.75 9.99
N GLU A 140 -3.59 -2.70 11.15
CA GLU A 140 -4.93 -2.14 11.25
C GLU A 140 -4.86 -0.61 11.19
N ILE A 141 -5.60 -0.01 10.25
CA ILE A 141 -5.69 1.43 10.04
C ILE A 141 -7.15 1.89 10.02
N ALA A 142 -7.35 3.21 10.04
CA ALA A 142 -8.65 3.79 9.73
C ALA A 142 -8.93 3.67 8.23
N GLY A 143 -10.13 3.25 7.89
CA GLY A 143 -10.61 3.13 6.51
C GLY A 143 -10.84 4.47 5.82
N PRO A 144 -11.15 4.44 4.52
CA PRO A 144 -11.41 5.64 3.72
C PRO A 144 -12.57 6.51 4.23
N ASP A 145 -13.50 5.93 4.99
CA ASP A 145 -14.65 6.59 5.61
C ASP A 145 -14.44 6.88 7.11
N GLY A 146 -13.24 6.60 7.64
CA GLY A 146 -12.91 6.73 9.06
C GLY A 146 -13.36 5.55 9.94
N SER A 147 -13.89 4.46 9.36
CA SER A 147 -14.18 3.24 10.11
C SER A 147 -12.90 2.53 10.58
N SER A 148 -12.95 1.84 11.70
CA SER A 148 -11.83 1.01 12.21
C SER A 148 -11.82 -0.37 11.56
N GLY A 149 -10.75 -1.15 11.78
CA GLY A 149 -10.69 -2.55 11.35
C GLY A 149 -10.23 -2.79 9.92
N TRP A 150 -9.79 -1.75 9.19
CA TRP A 150 -9.21 -1.94 7.86
C TRP A 150 -7.78 -2.44 7.98
N ILE A 151 -7.39 -3.39 7.14
CA ILE A 151 -6.03 -3.95 7.15
C ILE A 151 -5.26 -3.42 5.94
N GLU A 152 -4.21 -2.63 6.18
CA GLU A 152 -3.25 -2.27 5.15
C GLU A 152 -2.14 -3.32 5.11
N THR A 153 -1.94 -3.94 3.93
CA THR A 153 -0.92 -4.97 3.73
C THR A 153 0.08 -4.54 2.67
N ALA A 154 1.37 -4.76 2.95
CA ALA A 154 2.46 -4.60 1.99
C ALA A 154 3.24 -5.92 1.86
N VAL A 155 3.37 -6.44 0.64
CA VAL A 155 4.03 -7.71 0.35
C VAL A 155 5.22 -7.50 -0.57
N ILE A 156 6.41 -7.94 -0.14
CA ILE A 156 7.60 -7.97 -1.01
C ILE A 156 7.42 -9.13 -1.98
N ASN A 157 7.60 -8.86 -3.27
CA ASN A 157 7.47 -9.85 -4.34
C ASN A 157 8.74 -9.91 -5.20
N VAL A 158 9.20 -11.12 -5.53
CA VAL A 158 10.28 -11.37 -6.48
C VAL A 158 9.85 -12.48 -7.44
N SER A 159 9.88 -12.21 -8.75
CA SER A 159 9.43 -13.17 -9.76
C SER A 159 10.13 -13.01 -11.11
N ASN A 160 9.83 -13.90 -12.04
CA ASN A 160 10.12 -13.74 -13.46
C ASN A 160 8.84 -13.78 -14.31
N VAL A 161 8.93 -13.30 -15.55
CA VAL A 161 7.83 -13.32 -16.52
C VAL A 161 8.36 -13.48 -17.94
N ASP A 162 7.62 -14.18 -18.80
CA ASP A 162 8.05 -14.51 -20.17
C ASP A 162 8.23 -13.28 -21.06
N SER A 163 7.50 -12.19 -20.77
CA SER A 163 7.65 -10.91 -21.48
C SER A 163 9.01 -10.24 -21.24
N HIS A 164 9.75 -10.66 -20.20
CA HIS A 164 11.02 -10.08 -19.79
C HIS A 164 12.07 -11.17 -19.59
N PRO A 165 12.49 -11.86 -20.67
CA PRO A 165 13.42 -12.99 -20.56
C PRO A 165 14.76 -12.55 -19.96
N GLY A 166 15.25 -13.34 -18.99
CA GLY A 166 16.51 -13.07 -18.30
C GLY A 166 16.49 -11.88 -17.34
N LYS A 167 15.30 -11.36 -16.99
CA LYS A 167 15.12 -10.33 -15.97
C LYS A 167 14.40 -10.89 -14.76
N THR A 168 14.62 -10.22 -13.64
CA THR A 168 13.88 -10.44 -12.39
C THR A 168 13.00 -9.24 -12.14
N LEU A 169 11.74 -9.47 -11.78
CA LEU A 169 10.83 -8.44 -11.31
C LEU A 169 10.86 -8.46 -9.78
N ALA A 170 11.19 -7.34 -9.16
CA ALA A 170 11.27 -7.22 -7.70
C ALA A 170 10.61 -5.93 -7.23
N GLY A 171 9.71 -6.02 -6.26
CA GLY A 171 9.04 -4.83 -5.75
C GLY A 171 8.05 -5.13 -4.63
N CYS A 172 7.03 -4.29 -4.54
CA CYS A 172 6.00 -4.37 -3.51
C CYS A 172 4.59 -4.36 -4.13
N SER A 173 3.66 -5.11 -3.51
CA SER A 173 2.22 -4.97 -3.72
C SER A 173 1.54 -4.44 -2.47
N TYR A 174 0.44 -3.71 -2.66
CA TYR A 174 -0.26 -2.95 -1.63
C TYR A 174 -1.77 -3.24 -1.66
N SER A 175 -2.33 -3.73 -0.56
CA SER A 175 -3.77 -3.85 -0.39
C SER A 175 -4.27 -3.05 0.81
N LEU A 176 -5.55 -2.69 0.74
CA LEU A 176 -6.30 -2.11 1.84
C LEU A 176 -7.63 -2.87 1.91
N ASP A 177 -7.70 -3.81 2.83
CA ASP A 177 -8.79 -4.76 2.95
C ASP A 177 -9.79 -4.28 4.03
N PRO A 178 -11.10 -4.28 3.74
CA PRO A 178 -12.11 -3.90 4.72
C PRO A 178 -12.18 -4.92 5.86
N PRO A 179 -12.67 -4.53 7.06
CA PRO A 179 -12.92 -5.48 8.13
C PRO A 179 -13.86 -6.59 7.64
N GLU A 180 -13.54 -7.84 7.99
CA GLU A 180 -14.44 -8.95 7.74
C GLU A 180 -15.75 -8.72 8.53
N PRO A 181 -16.93 -8.88 7.90
CA PRO A 181 -18.18 -8.83 8.64
C PRO A 181 -18.16 -9.95 9.69
N GLU A 182 -18.45 -9.60 10.94
CA GLU A 182 -18.58 -10.58 12.02
C GLU A 182 -19.51 -11.71 11.55
N GLU A 183 -18.97 -12.92 11.39
CA GLU A 183 -19.79 -14.09 11.06
C GLU A 183 -20.82 -14.26 12.17
N GLU A 184 -22.08 -13.98 11.86
CA GLU A 184 -23.20 -14.21 12.76
C GLU A 184 -23.20 -15.71 13.09
N GLU A 185 -22.79 -16.03 14.33
CA GLU A 185 -22.61 -17.39 14.81
C GLU A 185 -23.88 -18.19 14.48
N ALA A 186 -23.76 -19.10 13.50
CA ALA A 186 -24.91 -19.84 13.00
C ALA A 186 -25.60 -20.52 14.19
N PRO A 187 -26.93 -20.38 14.35
CA PRO A 187 -27.62 -20.98 15.49
C PRO A 187 -27.30 -22.47 15.52
N PRO A 188 -27.06 -23.05 16.72
CA PRO A 188 -26.63 -24.42 16.85
C PRO A 188 -27.59 -25.34 16.07
N PRO A 189 -27.09 -26.40 15.42
CA PRO A 189 -27.92 -27.27 14.59
C PRO A 189 -29.10 -27.74 15.44
N THR A 190 -30.30 -27.36 15.02
CA THR A 190 -31.53 -27.85 15.66
C THR A 190 -31.54 -29.36 15.48
N VAL A 191 -31.50 -30.09 16.59
CA VAL A 191 -31.56 -31.56 16.59
C VAL A 191 -32.85 -31.95 15.89
N ALA A 192 -32.74 -32.53 14.69
CA ALA A 192 -33.90 -33.00 13.96
C ALA A 192 -34.63 -34.05 14.82
N ALA A 193 -35.92 -33.83 15.06
CA ALA A 193 -36.76 -34.82 15.72
C ALA A 193 -36.74 -36.13 14.90
N PRO A 194 -36.70 -37.30 15.56
CA PRO A 194 -36.71 -38.57 14.84
C PRO A 194 -37.98 -38.72 13.99
N SER A 195 -37.80 -39.08 12.72
CA SER A 195 -38.89 -39.38 11.79
C SER A 195 -39.84 -40.46 12.37
N PRO A 196 -41.16 -40.30 12.26
CA PRO A 196 -42.09 -41.32 12.70
C PRO A 196 -41.91 -42.60 11.88
N ALA A 197 -41.93 -43.74 12.56
CA ALA A 197 -41.82 -45.07 11.96
C ALA A 197 -42.96 -45.29 10.94
N GLY A 198 -42.58 -45.75 9.74
CA GLY A 198 -43.51 -46.03 8.65
C GLY A 198 -44.58 -47.04 9.05
N ALA A 199 -45.83 -46.73 8.70
CA ALA A 199 -46.97 -47.62 8.88
C ALA A 199 -46.76 -48.92 8.09
N GLN A 200 -46.87 -50.07 8.77
CA GLN A 200 -46.89 -51.38 8.12
C GLN A 200 -48.25 -51.61 7.44
N PRO A 201 -48.28 -52.06 6.18
CA PRO A 201 -49.53 -52.46 5.53
C PRO A 201 -50.00 -53.82 6.07
N ARG A 202 -51.34 -54.00 6.07
CA ARG A 202 -52.06 -55.21 6.47
C ARG A 202 -51.85 -56.38 5.52
#